data_AF-A0A842XI39-F1
#
_entry.id   AF-A0A842XI39-F1
#
_cell.length_a   1.000
_cell.length_b   1.000
_cell.length_c   1.000
_cell.angle_alpha   90.00
_cell.angle_beta   90.00
_cell.angle_gamma   90.00
#
_symmetry.space_group_name_H-M   'P 1'
#
loop_
_entity.id
_entity.type
_entity.pdbx_description
1 polymer ?
#
loop_
_entity_poly.entity_id
_entity_poly.type
_entity_poly.pdbx_seq_one_letter_code
_entity_poly.pdbx_strand_id
1 'polypeptide(L)'
;MELRGDLAVDYLYEFVNQNRGLSIYDLAKKLRWSTGKVYNIVKVLEEVGLVRTEKSEEGGRIKKRVYPIDWNELLPEDVKKELHPSSSERL
;
A
#
# COMPACT_ATOMS: atom_id res chain seq x y z
N MET A 1 -17.36 -9.86 -8.65
CA MET A 1 -16.82 -9.14 -9.82
C MET A 1 -15.42 -9.65 -10.08
N GLU A 2 -15.15 -10.18 -11.28
CA GLU A 2 -13.84 -10.72 -11.61
C GLU A 2 -13.00 -9.66 -12.33
N LEU A 3 -12.41 -8.74 -11.56
CA LEU A 3 -11.45 -7.77 -12.11
C LEU A 3 -10.17 -8.48 -12.52
N ARG A 4 -9.56 -8.08 -13.63
CA ARG A 4 -8.33 -8.68 -14.18
C ARG A 4 -7.38 -7.59 -14.69
N GLY A 5 -6.10 -7.93 -14.85
CA GLY A 5 -5.08 -7.01 -15.35
C GLY A 5 -4.96 -5.76 -14.49
N ASP A 6 -4.66 -4.63 -15.14
CA ASP A 6 -4.40 -3.33 -14.50
C ASP A 6 -5.59 -2.83 -13.67
N LEU A 7 -6.82 -3.08 -14.12
CA LEU A 7 -8.03 -2.74 -13.35
C LEU A 7 -8.08 -3.43 -11.98
N ALA A 8 -7.53 -4.65 -11.85
CA ALA A 8 -7.45 -5.31 -10.56
C ALA A 8 -6.35 -4.71 -9.67
N VAL A 9 -5.27 -4.20 -10.27
CA VAL A 9 -4.17 -3.53 -9.58
C VAL A 9 -4.65 -2.20 -9.01
N ASP A 10 -5.23 -1.35 -9.86
CA ASP A 10 -5.77 -0.04 -9.48
C ASP A 10 -6.82 -0.20 -8.37
N TYR A 11 -7.75 -1.15 -8.56
CA TYR A 11 -8.79 -1.39 -7.57
C TYR A 11 -8.22 -1.85 -6.21
N LEU A 12 -7.20 -2.72 -6.20
CA LEU A 12 -6.60 -3.13 -4.94
C LEU A 12 -5.84 -1.98 -4.27
N TYR A 13 -5.15 -1.15 -5.05
CA TYR A 13 -4.46 0.03 -4.53
C TYR A 13 -5.43 1.00 -3.85
N GLU A 14 -6.52 1.35 -4.53
CA GLU A 14 -7.59 2.20 -3.95
C GLU A 14 -8.21 1.57 -2.70
N PHE A 15 -8.44 0.25 -2.73
CA PHE A 15 -9.00 -0.44 -1.57
C PHE A 15 -8.05 -0.40 -0.37
N VAL A 16 -6.74 -0.51 -0.58
CA VAL A 16 -5.70 -0.39 0.47
C VAL A 16 -5.63 1.05 0.99
N ASN A 17 -5.74 2.07 0.13
CA ASN A 17 -5.83 3.47 0.55
C ASN A 17 -6.97 3.71 1.53
N GLN A 18 -8.12 3.10 1.28
CA GLN A 18 -9.31 3.20 2.14
C GLN A 18 -9.25 2.28 3.37
N ASN A 19 -8.47 1.20 3.34
CA ASN A 19 -8.46 0.15 4.37
C ASN A 19 -7.02 -0.19 4.80
N ARG A 20 -6.33 0.79 5.38
CA ARG A 20 -4.93 0.66 5.80
C ARG A 20 -4.72 -0.46 6.82
N GLY A 21 -3.62 -1.19 6.68
CA GLY A 21 -3.15 -2.17 7.65
C GLY A 21 -3.85 -3.52 7.60
N LEU A 22 -4.77 -3.76 6.67
CA LEU A 22 -5.35 -5.10 6.50
C LEU A 22 -4.30 -6.14 6.10
N SER A 23 -4.47 -7.37 6.58
CA SER A 23 -3.63 -8.48 6.11
C SER A 23 -4.04 -8.90 4.70
N ILE A 24 -3.13 -9.57 3.98
CA ILE A 24 -3.44 -10.18 2.67
C ILE A 24 -4.68 -11.08 2.73
N TYR A 25 -4.86 -11.81 3.83
CA TYR A 25 -6.04 -12.64 4.04
C TYR A 25 -7.32 -11.80 4.18
N ASP A 26 -7.28 -10.72 4.96
CA ASP A 26 -8.44 -9.85 5.17
C ASP A 26 -8.85 -9.14 3.87
N LEU A 27 -7.86 -8.68 3.10
CA LEU A 27 -8.05 -8.11 1.77
C LEU A 27 -8.71 -9.13 0.84
N ALA A 28 -8.16 -10.35 0.74
CA ALA A 28 -8.72 -11.42 -0.07
C ALA A 28 -10.17 -11.75 0.31
N LYS A 29 -10.44 -11.85 1.62
CA LYS A 29 -11.77 -12.13 2.16
C LYS A 29 -12.78 -11.03 1.81
N LYS A 30 -12.42 -9.75 2.01
CA LYS A 30 -13.30 -8.60 1.73
C LYS A 30 -13.59 -8.45 0.23
N LEU A 31 -12.59 -8.69 -0.61
CA LEU A 31 -12.70 -8.57 -2.06
C LEU A 31 -13.30 -9.80 -2.75
N ARG A 32 -13.44 -10.91 -1.99
CA ARG A 32 -13.78 -12.24 -2.52
C ARG A 32 -12.82 -12.67 -3.63
N TRP A 33 -11.53 -12.37 -3.47
CA TRP A 33 -10.44 -12.77 -4.36
C TRP A 33 -9.63 -13.91 -3.72
N SER A 34 -8.87 -14.64 -4.53
CA SER A 34 -7.91 -15.60 -3.99
C SER A 34 -6.76 -14.87 -3.29
N THR A 35 -6.24 -15.47 -2.21
CA THR A 35 -5.07 -14.94 -1.49
C THR A 35 -3.86 -14.81 -2.40
N GLY A 36 -3.65 -15.75 -3.33
CA GLY A 36 -2.57 -15.69 -4.32
C GLY A 36 -2.69 -14.50 -5.26
N LYS A 37 -3.91 -14.17 -5.73
CA LYS A 37 -4.15 -12.98 -6.55
C LYS A 37 -3.81 -11.70 -5.79
N VAL A 38 -4.31 -11.56 -4.57
CA VAL A 38 -4.02 -10.38 -3.73
C VAL A 38 -2.53 -10.28 -3.44
N TYR A 39 -1.89 -11.39 -3.07
CA TYR A 39 -0.45 -11.44 -2.82
C TYR A 39 0.37 -10.95 -4.02
N ASN A 40 0.07 -11.44 -5.23
CA ASN A 40 0.80 -11.06 -6.43
C ASN A 40 0.64 -9.56 -6.74
N ILE A 41 -0.57 -9.02 -6.62
CA ILE A 41 -0.81 -7.58 -6.86
C ILE A 41 -0.13 -6.74 -5.78
N VAL A 42 -0.22 -7.11 -4.51
CA VAL A 42 0.48 -6.42 -3.41
C VAL A 42 1.99 -6.41 -3.66
N LYS A 43 2.57 -7.52 -4.15
CA LYS A 43 4.00 -7.58 -4.48
C LYS A 43 4.36 -6.58 -5.58
N VAL A 44 3.55 -6.48 -6.64
CA VAL A 44 3.75 -5.50 -7.72
C VAL A 44 3.67 -4.07 -7.17
N LEU A 45 2.64 -3.76 -6.38
CA LEU A 45 2.46 -2.43 -5.77
C LEU A 45 3.61 -2.08 -4.80
N GLU A 46 4.14 -3.06 -4.08
CA GLU A 46 5.28 -2.91 -3.18
C GLU A 46 6.57 -2.64 -3.96
N GLU A 47 6.78 -3.35 -5.08
CA GLU A 47 7.93 -3.14 -5.98
C GLU A 47 7.96 -1.76 -6.63
N VAL A 48 6.79 -1.20 -6.97
CA VAL A 48 6.68 0.17 -7.53
C VAL A 48 6.56 1.26 -6.46
N GLY A 49 6.67 0.92 -5.18
CA GLY A 49 6.70 1.88 -4.07
C GLY A 49 5.36 2.55 -3.77
N LEU A 50 4.23 1.94 -4.14
CA LEU A 50 2.89 2.48 -3.85
C LEU A 50 2.32 1.97 -2.53
N VAL A 51 2.75 0.79 -2.08
CA VAL A 51 2.38 0.23 -0.78
C VAL A 51 3.63 -0.28 -0.07
N ARG A 52 3.58 -0.39 1.26
CA ARG A 52 4.55 -1.11 2.09
C ARG A 52 3.87 -2.23 2.83
N THR A 53 4.66 -3.21 3.24
CA THR A 53 4.17 -4.29 4.08
C THR A 53 4.95 -4.46 5.37
N GLU A 54 4.23 -4.83 6.41
CA GLU A 54 4.79 -5.02 7.74
C GLU A 54 4.40 -6.41 8.27
N LYS A 55 5.36 -7.07 8.94
CA LYS A 55 5.08 -8.31 9.65
C LYS A 55 4.56 -7.95 11.05
N SER A 56 3.39 -8.49 11.38
CA SER A 56 2.80 -8.39 12.72
C SER A 56 2.51 -9.78 13.25
N GLU A 57 2.68 -10.01 14.54
CA GLU A 57 2.30 -11.26 15.19
C GLU A 57 0.97 -11.08 15.91
N GLU A 58 -0.01 -11.93 15.59
CA GLU A 58 -1.31 -11.93 16.26
C GLU A 58 -1.74 -13.35 16.59
N GLY A 59 -1.93 -13.63 17.88
CA GLY A 59 -2.34 -14.95 18.35
C GLY A 59 -1.38 -16.07 17.92
N GLY A 60 -0.07 -15.79 17.95
CA GLY A 60 0.99 -16.73 17.55
C GLY A 60 1.12 -16.97 16.05
N ARG A 61 0.44 -16.18 15.21
CA ARG A 61 0.56 -16.25 13.74
C ARG A 61 1.13 -14.95 13.20
N ILE A 62 2.14 -15.07 12.34
CA ILE A 62 2.69 -13.95 11.59
C ILE A 62 1.71 -13.57 10.47
N LYS A 63 1.32 -12.30 10.41
CA LYS A 63 0.51 -11.69 9.38
C LYS A 63 1.29 -10.60 8.66
N LYS A 64 1.20 -10.59 7.32
CA LYS A 64 1.72 -9.51 6.46
C LYS A 64 0.62 -8.47 6.27
N ARG A 65 0.74 -7.33 6.95
CA ARG A 65 -0.17 -6.19 6.85
C ARG A 65 0.28 -5.27 5.73
N VAL A 66 -0.67 -4.66 5.02
CA VAL A 66 -0.42 -3.82 3.84
C VAL A 66 -0.87 -2.40 4.13
N TYR A 67 0.00 -1.43 3.87
CA TYR A 67 -0.27 -0.01 4.07
C TYR A 67 0.04 0.74 2.78
N PRO A 68 -0.76 1.74 2.39
CA PRO A 68 -0.37 2.64 1.32
C PRO A 68 0.81 3.51 1.78
N ILE A 69 1.67 3.86 0.84
CA ILE A 69 2.65 4.92 1.01
C ILE A 69 1.90 6.26 1.00
N ASP A 70 2.24 7.17 1.92
CA ASP A 70 1.57 8.45 2.01
C ASP A 70 1.92 9.34 0.81
N TRP A 71 0.97 10.15 0.34
CA TRP A 71 1.12 10.93 -0.90
C TRP A 71 2.35 11.84 -0.89
N ASN A 72 2.73 12.37 0.29
CA ASN A 72 3.89 13.22 0.45
C ASN A 72 5.21 12.46 0.30
N GLU A 73 5.24 11.16 0.61
CA GLU A 73 6.39 10.29 0.42
C GLU A 73 6.61 9.95 -1.07
N LEU A 74 5.54 9.96 -1.88
CA LEU A 74 5.56 9.71 -3.32
C LEU A 74 6.10 10.88 -4.15
N LEU A 75 6.21 12.06 -3.57
CA LEU A 75 6.68 13.24 -4.28
C LEU A 75 8.18 13.16 -4.61
N PRO A 76 8.65 13.84 -5.65
CA PRO A 76 10.07 14.12 -5.84
C PRO A 76 10.68 14.90 -4.65
N GLU A 77 11.95 14.66 -4.34
CA GLU A 77 12.63 15.26 -3.17
C GLU A 77 12.74 16.79 -3.23
N ASP A 78 12.88 17.36 -4.42
CA ASP A 78 12.83 18.80 -4.66
C ASP A 78 11.46 19.39 -4.29
N VAL A 79 10.38 18.72 -4.69
CA VAL A 79 9.01 19.13 -4.31
C VAL A 79 8.80 19.00 -2.80
N LYS A 80 9.32 17.94 -2.15
CA LYS A 80 9.23 17.79 -0.68
C LYS A 80 9.89 18.95 0.06
N LYS A 81 11.06 19.41 -0.42
CA LYS A 81 11.79 20.55 0.17
C LYS A 81 11.02 21.86 0.04
N GLU A 82 10.35 22.08 -1.09
CA GLU A 82 9.52 23.28 -1.28
C GLU A 82 8.27 23.31 -0.39
N LEU A 83 7.64 22.15 -0.14
CA LEU A 83 6.47 22.05 0.73
C LEU A 83 6.82 22.18 2.22
N HIS A 84 8.02 21.77 2.60
CA HIS A 84 8.55 21.89 3.96
C HIS A 84 9.93 22.57 3.94
N PRO A 85 10.00 23.88 3.65
CA PRO A 85 11.28 24.57 3.61
C PRO A 85 11.90 24.49 5.00
N SER A 86 13.13 23.96 5.04
CA SER A 86 13.97 23.90 6.23
C SER A 86 13.98 25.27 6.89
N SER A 87 13.85 25.33 8.23
CA SER A 87 13.88 26.60 8.97
C SER A 87 15.14 27.42 8.71
N SER A 88 16.20 26.81 8.18
CA SER A 88 17.46 27.47 7.81
C SER A 88 17.42 28.21 6.47
N GLU A 89 16.42 27.98 5.62
CA GLU A 89 16.28 28.59 4.28
C GLU A 89 15.28 29.76 4.26
N ARG A 90 14.72 30.11 5.41
CA ARG A 90 13.76 31.24 5.56
C ARG A 90 14.43 32.55 6.02
N LEU A 91 15.76 32.64 5.93
CA LEU A 91 16.57 33.81 6.31
C LEU A 91 17.14 34.51 5.07
#